data_AF-A0A2A5AP22-F1
#
_entry.id   AF-A0A2A5AP22-F1
#
_cell.length_a   1.000
_cell.length_b   1.000
_cell.length_c   1.000
_cell.angle_alpha   90.00
_cell.angle_beta   90.00
_cell.angle_gamma   90.00
#
_symmetry.space_group_name_H-M   'P 1'
#
loop_
_entity.id
_entity.type
_entity.pdbx_description
1 polymer ?
#
loop_
_entity_poly.entity_id
_entity_poly.type
_entity_poly.pdbx_seq_one_letter_code
_entity_poly.pdbx_strand_id
1 'polypeptide(L)'
;MARSGMKSTGTAASALKRQAIKPPSAEALKAEAKAGYDQVRDMAVDYSSDHVVSMAQKVQQKLEAEGFSSELSPKTFSVIKKLQDAPADSVAPLSGLETARRSFGKAAKDFNNPSDQEAARIAREALEEFVMDPDSAAIVAGPASAAGKALKDARGDYAAYKRSGDVTGIQDAADLRAAAANSGQNTGNSTRGRVASMLLSGKKKAGFSKEELAALEGVVEGSGAANASRKIGNILGGGGGLGMLLSGGAGAAAAGPVGAMALPGVGMVAKSLSNRLTRKALSGADDLVRQRSPLYERMLQEAPMEAAKIPHSRDALIRALLLQQQAN
;
A
#
# COMPACT_ATOMS: atom_id res chain seq x y z
N MET A 1 -32.69 -27.50 54.61
CA MET A 1 -32.46 -26.55 53.51
C MET A 1 -31.24 -25.71 53.85
N ALA A 2 -30.16 -25.80 53.05
CA ALA A 2 -29.17 -24.74 52.78
C ALA A 2 -28.04 -25.38 51.96
N ARG A 3 -28.12 -25.29 50.62
CA ARG A 3 -27.06 -25.71 49.70
C ARG A 3 -26.00 -24.61 49.66
N SER A 4 -24.77 -24.98 50.02
CA SER A 4 -23.57 -24.14 49.88
C SER A 4 -23.31 -23.88 48.40
N GLY A 5 -23.37 -22.61 48.00
CA GLY A 5 -23.14 -22.15 46.64
C GLY A 5 -21.66 -22.08 46.32
N MET A 6 -21.24 -22.97 45.42
CA MET A 6 -19.92 -22.97 44.80
C MET A 6 -19.75 -21.70 43.96
N LYS A 7 -18.94 -20.74 44.43
CA LYS A 7 -18.57 -19.54 43.66
C LYS A 7 -17.59 -20.00 42.58
N SER A 8 -18.04 -19.99 41.32
CA SER A 8 -17.17 -20.16 40.17
C SER A 8 -16.23 -18.95 40.07
N THR A 9 -14.93 -19.19 40.28
CA THR A 9 -13.89 -18.23 39.91
C THR A 9 -13.81 -18.21 38.39
N GLY A 10 -14.53 -17.27 37.77
CA GLY A 10 -14.38 -16.98 36.35
C GLY A 10 -12.98 -16.44 36.08
N THR A 11 -12.09 -17.29 35.57
CA THR A 11 -10.85 -16.84 34.93
C THR A 11 -11.22 -15.90 33.78
N ALA A 12 -10.86 -14.62 33.92
CA ALA A 12 -10.96 -13.65 32.84
C ALA A 12 -10.16 -14.18 31.64
N ALA A 13 -10.86 -14.60 30.58
CA ALA A 13 -10.23 -14.97 29.33
C ALA A 13 -9.43 -13.76 28.82
N SER A 14 -8.10 -13.87 28.85
CA SER A 14 -7.22 -12.87 28.24
C SER A 14 -7.53 -12.87 26.75
N ALA A 15 -8.10 -11.78 26.24
CA ALA A 15 -8.47 -11.69 24.83
C ALA A 15 -7.18 -11.80 24.00
N LEU A 16 -7.03 -12.83 23.17
CA LEU A 16 -5.87 -12.95 22.30
C LEU A 16 -5.98 -11.91 21.16
N LYS A 17 -4.89 -11.20 20.85
CA LYS A 17 -4.77 -10.26 19.72
C LYS A 17 -3.60 -10.70 18.82
N ARG A 18 -3.77 -10.60 17.50
CA ARG A 18 -2.65 -10.81 16.56
C ARG A 18 -1.52 -9.84 16.84
N GLN A 19 -0.29 -10.35 16.90
CA GLN A 19 0.90 -9.54 17.09
C GLN A 19 1.02 -8.50 15.96
N ALA A 20 1.45 -7.28 16.30
CA ALA A 20 1.76 -6.29 15.28
C ALA A 20 3.02 -6.73 14.52
N ILE A 21 2.86 -7.01 13.23
CA ILE A 21 3.97 -7.37 12.34
C ILE A 21 4.46 -6.15 11.57
N LYS A 22 5.78 -6.08 11.33
CA LYS A 22 6.35 -5.06 10.45
C LYS A 22 6.00 -5.38 9.00
N PRO A 23 5.76 -4.38 8.13
CA PRO A 23 5.54 -4.62 6.71
C PRO A 23 6.78 -5.28 6.07
N PRO A 24 6.60 -6.12 5.02
CA PRO A 24 7.72 -6.73 4.30
C PRO A 24 8.64 -5.66 3.71
N SER A 25 9.93 -5.95 3.53
CA SER A 25 10.83 -5.03 2.83
C SER A 25 10.47 -4.90 1.35
N ALA A 26 10.93 -3.83 0.70
CA ALA A 26 10.77 -3.65 -0.74
C ALA A 26 11.42 -4.80 -1.54
N GLU A 27 12.56 -5.30 -1.08
CA GLU A 27 13.26 -6.43 -1.66
C GLU A 27 12.47 -7.73 -1.51
N ALA A 28 11.84 -7.96 -0.36
CA ALA A 28 10.97 -9.12 -0.14
C ALA A 28 9.76 -9.08 -1.08
N LEU A 29 9.12 -7.92 -1.24
CA LEU A 29 8.02 -7.74 -2.20
C LEU A 29 8.45 -8.04 -3.64
N LYS A 30 9.63 -7.58 -4.04
CA LYS A 30 10.18 -7.86 -5.37
C LYS A 30 10.49 -9.34 -5.57
N ALA A 31 11.09 -9.98 -4.57
CA ALA A 31 11.44 -11.39 -4.60
C ALA A 31 10.18 -12.26 -4.69
N GLU A 32 9.18 -11.95 -3.87
CA GLU A 32 7.89 -12.65 -3.85
C GLU A 32 7.13 -12.49 -5.17
N ALA A 33 7.06 -11.27 -5.69
CA ALA A 33 6.46 -11.03 -7.00
C ALA A 33 7.15 -11.84 -8.11
N LYS A 34 8.49 -11.90 -8.08
CA LYS A 34 9.25 -12.70 -9.04
C LYS A 34 8.92 -14.19 -8.90
N ALA A 35 8.90 -14.72 -7.68
CA ALA A 35 8.57 -16.10 -7.41
C ALA A 35 7.16 -16.45 -7.92
N GLY A 36 6.17 -15.59 -7.67
CA GLY A 36 4.81 -15.77 -8.18
C GLY A 36 4.71 -15.75 -9.71
N TYR A 37 5.47 -14.87 -10.39
CA TYR A 37 5.53 -14.89 -11.86
C TYR A 37 6.21 -16.15 -12.41
N ASP A 38 7.27 -16.63 -11.76
CA ASP A 38 7.93 -17.87 -12.17
C ASP A 38 7.00 -19.07 -11.96
N GLN A 39 6.30 -19.14 -10.82
CA GLN A 39 5.30 -20.17 -10.54
C GLN A 39 4.19 -20.22 -11.61
N VAL A 40 3.67 -19.06 -12.02
CA VAL A 40 2.63 -18.98 -13.06
C VAL A 40 3.15 -19.48 -14.40
N ARG A 41 4.40 -19.15 -14.77
CA ARG A 41 5.00 -19.63 -16.01
C ARG A 41 5.07 -21.15 -16.02
N ASP A 42 5.39 -21.76 -14.89
CA ASP A 42 5.56 -23.21 -14.77
C ASP A 42 4.21 -23.95 -14.76
N MET A 43 3.08 -23.25 -14.57
CA MET A 43 1.73 -23.82 -14.65
C MET A 43 1.26 -24.11 -16.09
N ALA A 44 1.97 -23.61 -17.11
CA ALA A 44 1.70 -23.87 -18.53
C ALA A 44 0.20 -23.75 -18.92
N VAL A 45 -0.43 -22.63 -18.54
CA VAL A 45 -1.84 -22.38 -18.83
C VAL A 45 -2.02 -21.87 -20.24
N ASP A 46 -2.90 -22.54 -20.99
CA ASP A 46 -3.29 -22.18 -22.35
C ASP A 46 -4.81 -21.99 -22.44
N TYR A 47 -5.22 -20.97 -23.19
CA TYR A 47 -6.61 -20.66 -23.46
C TYR A 47 -6.97 -20.92 -24.92
N SER A 48 -8.25 -21.14 -25.20
CA SER A 48 -8.77 -21.20 -26.57
C SER A 48 -8.66 -19.82 -27.22
N SER A 49 -8.04 -19.74 -28.40
CA SER A 49 -7.96 -18.48 -29.15
C SER A 49 -9.33 -17.92 -29.50
N ASP A 50 -10.33 -18.76 -29.77
CA ASP A 50 -11.70 -18.29 -30.10
C ASP A 50 -12.34 -17.52 -28.94
N HIS A 51 -12.11 -17.96 -27.71
CA HIS A 51 -12.59 -17.27 -26.52
C HIS A 51 -11.85 -15.94 -26.28
N VAL A 52 -10.55 -15.90 -26.58
CA VAL A 52 -9.76 -14.65 -26.54
C VAL A 52 -10.24 -13.66 -27.59
N VAL A 53 -10.49 -14.12 -28.82
CA VAL A 53 -11.04 -13.31 -29.92
C VAL A 53 -12.42 -12.77 -29.53
N SER A 54 -13.29 -13.63 -29.00
CA SER A 54 -14.63 -13.24 -28.53
C SER A 54 -14.56 -12.19 -27.42
N MET A 55 -13.65 -12.33 -26.46
CA MET A 55 -13.41 -11.32 -25.43
C MET A 55 -12.94 -10.00 -26.05
N ALA A 56 -11.95 -10.04 -26.95
CA ALA A 56 -11.41 -8.85 -27.59
C ALA A 56 -12.46 -8.10 -28.43
N GLN A 57 -13.36 -8.81 -29.11
CA GLN A 57 -14.49 -8.23 -29.83
C GLN A 57 -15.49 -7.55 -28.88
N LYS A 58 -15.85 -8.18 -27.76
CA LYS A 58 -16.73 -7.57 -26.75
C LYS A 58 -16.12 -6.31 -26.15
N VAL A 59 -14.81 -6.31 -25.89
CA VAL A 59 -14.08 -5.13 -25.40
C VAL A 59 -14.10 -4.02 -26.44
N GLN A 60 -13.85 -4.33 -27.71
CA GLN A 60 -13.94 -3.34 -28.79
C GLN A 60 -15.33 -2.70 -28.85
N GLN A 61 -16.39 -3.51 -28.88
CA GLN A 61 -17.77 -3.03 -28.94
C GLN A 61 -18.12 -2.16 -27.73
N LYS A 62 -17.68 -2.55 -26.53
CA LYS A 62 -17.86 -1.74 -25.31
C LYS A 62 -17.17 -0.38 -25.43
N LEU A 63 -15.92 -0.35 -25.88
CA LEU A 63 -15.16 0.88 -26.06
C LEU A 63 -15.83 1.80 -27.08
N GLU A 64 -16.27 1.26 -28.22
CA GLU A 64 -16.99 2.02 -29.24
C GLU A 64 -18.31 2.59 -28.72
N ALA A 65 -19.07 1.80 -27.95
CA ALA A 65 -20.31 2.26 -27.30
C ALA A 65 -20.08 3.37 -26.27
N GLU A 66 -18.92 3.37 -25.59
CA GLU A 66 -18.49 4.42 -24.67
C GLU A 66 -17.86 5.64 -25.38
N GLY A 67 -17.80 5.63 -26.73
CA GLY A 67 -17.33 6.75 -27.55
C GLY A 67 -15.82 6.75 -27.82
N PHE A 68 -15.12 5.66 -27.52
CA PHE A 68 -13.72 5.48 -27.95
C PHE A 68 -13.67 5.00 -29.40
N SER A 69 -12.57 5.31 -30.10
CA SER A 69 -12.35 4.85 -31.46
C SER A 69 -10.88 4.55 -31.72
N SER A 70 -10.58 3.94 -32.87
CA SER A 70 -9.20 3.64 -33.28
C SER A 70 -8.36 4.91 -33.50
N GLU A 71 -9.00 6.03 -33.82
CA GLU A 71 -8.36 7.34 -34.01
C GLU A 71 -8.04 8.02 -32.68
N LEU A 72 -8.94 7.92 -31.69
CA LEU A 72 -8.75 8.50 -30.36
C LEU A 72 -7.84 7.65 -29.46
N SER A 73 -7.93 6.32 -29.61
CA SER A 73 -7.27 5.33 -28.76
C SER A 73 -6.41 4.31 -29.55
N PRO A 74 -5.48 4.77 -30.40
CA PRO A 74 -4.82 3.93 -31.39
C PRO A 74 -3.97 2.80 -30.79
N LYS A 75 -3.30 3.02 -29.65
CA LYS A 75 -2.46 1.97 -29.05
C LYS A 75 -3.33 0.86 -28.46
N THR A 76 -4.44 1.23 -27.83
CA THR A 76 -5.40 0.25 -27.28
C THR A 76 -6.03 -0.59 -28.38
N PHE A 77 -6.60 0.05 -29.41
CA PHE A 77 -7.23 -0.66 -30.52
C PHE A 77 -6.23 -1.51 -31.31
N SER A 78 -4.97 -1.09 -31.42
CA SER A 78 -3.92 -1.93 -32.02
C SER A 78 -3.67 -3.23 -31.26
N VAL A 79 -3.69 -3.21 -29.91
CA VAL A 79 -3.52 -4.41 -29.10
C VAL A 79 -4.77 -5.29 -29.16
N ILE A 80 -5.97 -4.70 -29.13
CA ILE A 80 -7.24 -5.41 -29.30
C ILE A 80 -7.25 -6.16 -30.64
N LYS A 81 -6.90 -5.48 -31.74
CA LYS A 81 -6.83 -6.09 -33.06
C LYS A 81 -5.89 -7.30 -33.10
N LYS A 82 -4.71 -7.20 -32.47
CA LYS A 82 -3.79 -8.34 -32.36
C LYS A 82 -4.36 -9.54 -31.60
N LEU A 83 -5.23 -9.31 -30.63
CA LEU A 83 -5.93 -10.38 -29.91
C LEU A 83 -7.05 -11.00 -30.76
N GLN A 84 -7.63 -10.23 -31.69
CA GLN A 84 -8.64 -10.71 -32.64
C GLN A 84 -8.02 -11.48 -33.82
N ASP A 85 -6.79 -11.15 -34.21
CA ASP A 85 -6.08 -11.72 -35.36
C ASP A 85 -5.46 -13.12 -35.06
N ALA A 86 -6.01 -13.87 -34.09
CA ALA A 86 -5.53 -15.21 -33.77
C ALA A 86 -6.05 -16.25 -34.80
N PRO A 87 -5.24 -17.24 -35.22
CA PRO A 87 -5.72 -18.31 -36.10
C PRO A 87 -6.86 -19.10 -35.44
N ALA A 88 -7.84 -19.53 -36.24
CA ALA A 88 -8.88 -20.44 -35.78
C ALA A 88 -8.26 -21.75 -35.24
N ASP A 89 -8.91 -22.36 -34.26
CA ASP A 89 -8.50 -23.62 -33.64
C ASP A 89 -7.09 -23.59 -33.01
N SER A 90 -6.56 -22.39 -32.73
CA SER A 90 -5.27 -22.21 -32.06
C SER A 90 -5.42 -22.02 -30.55
N VAL A 91 -4.28 -22.04 -29.86
CA VAL A 91 -4.19 -21.76 -28.42
C VAL A 91 -3.50 -20.43 -28.17
N ALA A 92 -3.96 -19.73 -27.14
CA ALA A 92 -3.39 -18.51 -26.62
C ALA A 92 -2.71 -18.79 -25.28
N PRO A 93 -1.38 -18.87 -25.22
CA PRO A 93 -0.68 -19.11 -23.96
C PRO A 93 -0.84 -17.91 -23.02
N LEU A 94 -0.95 -18.17 -21.72
CA LEU A 94 -1.09 -17.13 -20.69
C LEU A 94 0.03 -16.07 -20.77
N SER A 95 1.25 -16.47 -21.15
CA SER A 95 2.38 -15.55 -21.36
C SER A 95 2.15 -14.54 -22.50
N GLY A 96 1.43 -14.96 -23.55
CA GLY A 96 0.98 -14.09 -24.63
C GLY A 96 -0.05 -13.07 -24.15
N LEU A 97 -1.03 -13.52 -23.35
CA LEU A 97 -2.02 -12.64 -22.72
C LEU A 97 -1.37 -11.64 -21.76
N GLU A 98 -0.36 -12.05 -20.98
CA GLU A 98 0.44 -11.12 -20.16
C GLU A 98 1.15 -10.05 -20.99
N THR A 99 1.60 -10.40 -22.19
CA THR A 99 2.23 -9.46 -23.11
C THR A 99 1.23 -8.42 -23.61
N ALA A 100 0.01 -8.83 -23.95
CA ALA A 100 -1.08 -7.93 -24.28
C ALA A 100 -1.46 -7.02 -23.10
N ARG A 101 -1.62 -7.58 -21.91
CA ARG A 101 -1.90 -6.84 -20.66
C ARG A 101 -0.83 -5.77 -20.37
N ARG A 102 0.46 -6.12 -20.54
CA ARG A 102 1.58 -5.17 -20.38
C ARG A 102 1.53 -4.06 -21.44
N SER A 103 1.09 -4.37 -22.65
CA SER A 103 0.92 -3.38 -23.73
C SER A 103 -0.21 -2.40 -23.42
N PHE A 104 -1.37 -2.88 -22.96
CA PHE A 104 -2.42 -2.01 -22.40
C PHE A 104 -1.88 -1.21 -21.21
N GLY A 105 -1.10 -1.83 -20.33
CA GLY A 105 -0.44 -1.14 -19.21
C GLY A 105 0.49 0.00 -19.62
N LYS A 106 1.12 -0.07 -20.81
CA LYS A 106 1.94 1.02 -21.37
C LYS A 106 1.05 2.14 -21.90
N ALA A 107 -0.01 1.81 -22.65
CA ALA A 107 -0.99 2.79 -23.14
C ALA A 107 -1.71 3.52 -21.98
N ALA A 108 -2.12 2.78 -20.94
CA ALA A 108 -2.70 3.34 -19.71
C ALA A 108 -1.75 4.27 -18.92
N LYS A 109 -0.45 4.25 -19.22
CA LYS A 109 0.57 5.13 -18.61
C LYS A 109 1.00 6.28 -19.53
N ASP A 110 0.36 6.42 -20.68
CA ASP A 110 0.55 7.56 -21.56
C ASP A 110 -0.37 8.71 -21.15
N PHE A 111 0.16 9.64 -20.37
CA PHE A 111 -0.60 10.79 -19.88
C PHE A 111 -0.78 11.88 -20.95
N ASN A 112 -0.22 11.71 -22.15
CA ASN A 112 -0.39 12.65 -23.25
C ASN A 112 -1.63 12.35 -24.10
N ASN A 113 -2.22 11.15 -23.96
CA ASN A 113 -3.49 10.79 -24.59
C ASN A 113 -4.47 10.21 -23.54
N PRO A 114 -5.28 11.07 -22.90
CA PRO A 114 -6.24 10.64 -21.88
C PRO A 114 -7.29 9.64 -22.39
N SER A 115 -7.69 9.74 -23.66
CA SER A 115 -8.68 8.83 -24.26
C SER A 115 -8.11 7.41 -24.40
N ASP A 116 -6.91 7.30 -24.97
CA ASP A 116 -6.20 6.02 -25.09
C ASP A 116 -5.81 5.45 -23.71
N GLN A 117 -5.50 6.32 -22.75
CA GLN A 117 -5.24 5.90 -21.37
C GLN A 117 -6.47 5.21 -20.75
N GLU A 118 -7.66 5.78 -20.91
CA GLU A 118 -8.87 5.24 -20.32
C GLU A 118 -9.33 3.97 -21.04
N ALA A 119 -9.34 3.98 -22.37
CA ALA A 119 -9.61 2.79 -23.17
C ALA A 119 -8.68 1.62 -22.79
N ALA A 120 -7.39 1.90 -22.59
CA ALA A 120 -6.42 0.91 -22.16
C ALA A 120 -6.67 0.36 -20.75
N ARG A 121 -7.24 1.15 -19.82
CA ARG A 121 -7.61 0.67 -18.49
C ARG A 121 -8.75 -0.33 -18.58
N ILE A 122 -9.80 0.03 -19.33
CA ILE A 122 -10.98 -0.82 -19.55
C ILE A 122 -10.56 -2.14 -20.22
N ALA A 123 -9.78 -2.06 -21.30
CA ALA A 123 -9.32 -3.25 -22.02
C ALA A 123 -8.41 -4.13 -21.16
N ARG A 124 -7.55 -3.52 -20.34
CA ARG A 124 -6.69 -4.27 -19.41
C ARG A 124 -7.50 -4.98 -18.34
N GLU A 125 -8.50 -4.33 -17.77
CA GLU A 125 -9.37 -4.91 -16.73
C GLU A 125 -10.15 -6.10 -17.27
N ALA A 126 -10.75 -5.98 -18.46
CA ALA A 126 -11.45 -7.09 -19.11
C ALA A 126 -10.54 -8.29 -19.38
N LEU A 127 -9.29 -8.06 -19.81
CA LEU A 127 -8.32 -9.14 -19.98
C LEU A 127 -7.90 -9.76 -18.64
N GLU A 128 -7.75 -8.95 -17.59
CA GLU A 128 -7.44 -9.44 -16.25
C GLU A 128 -8.58 -10.30 -15.69
N GLU A 129 -9.84 -9.89 -15.90
CA GLU A 129 -11.03 -10.66 -15.54
C GLU A 129 -11.10 -11.99 -16.29
N PHE A 130 -10.92 -11.98 -17.62
CA PHE A 130 -10.87 -13.20 -18.43
C PHE A 130 -9.82 -14.21 -17.92
N VAL A 131 -8.65 -13.74 -17.51
CA VAL A 131 -7.58 -14.62 -17.00
C VAL A 131 -7.88 -15.11 -15.57
N MET A 132 -8.49 -14.28 -14.73
CA MET A 132 -8.76 -14.63 -13.32
C MET A 132 -9.95 -15.56 -13.15
N ASP A 133 -10.98 -15.39 -13.98
CA ASP A 133 -12.23 -16.15 -13.93
C ASP A 133 -12.68 -16.55 -15.35
N PRO A 134 -11.90 -17.42 -16.02
CA PRO A 134 -12.25 -17.88 -17.36
C PRO A 134 -13.45 -18.82 -17.33
N ASP A 135 -14.26 -18.78 -18.40
CA ASP A 135 -15.17 -19.90 -18.69
C ASP A 135 -14.36 -21.20 -18.77
N SER A 136 -14.86 -22.26 -18.14
CA SER A 136 -14.28 -23.60 -18.23
C SER A 136 -14.05 -24.06 -19.68
N ALA A 137 -14.91 -23.66 -20.62
CA ALA A 137 -14.77 -23.97 -22.05
C ALA A 137 -13.61 -23.20 -22.72
N ALA A 138 -13.15 -22.10 -22.12
CA ALA A 138 -12.04 -21.32 -22.62
C ALA A 138 -10.67 -21.90 -22.22
N ILE A 139 -10.62 -22.83 -21.27
CA ILE A 139 -9.38 -23.41 -20.75
C ILE A 139 -8.99 -24.62 -21.61
N VAL A 140 -7.81 -24.57 -22.21
CA VAL A 140 -7.27 -25.69 -23.01
C VAL A 140 -6.28 -26.51 -22.19
N ALA A 141 -5.45 -25.86 -21.37
CA ALA A 141 -4.47 -26.53 -20.53
C ALA A 141 -4.19 -25.77 -19.23
N GLY A 142 -3.71 -26.50 -18.23
CA GLY A 142 -3.19 -25.96 -16.97
C GLY A 142 -4.26 -25.48 -15.96
N PRO A 143 -3.85 -25.18 -14.72
CA PRO A 143 -4.75 -24.76 -13.64
C PRO A 143 -5.07 -23.26 -13.72
N ALA A 144 -5.90 -22.84 -14.66
CA ALA A 144 -6.15 -21.42 -14.97
C ALA A 144 -6.56 -20.58 -13.75
N SER A 145 -7.47 -21.06 -12.89
CA SER A 145 -7.88 -20.33 -11.68
C SER A 145 -6.73 -20.12 -10.68
N ALA A 146 -5.90 -21.15 -10.47
CA ALA A 146 -4.72 -21.04 -9.60
C ALA A 146 -3.69 -20.07 -10.17
N ALA A 147 -3.47 -20.11 -11.49
CA ALA A 147 -2.59 -19.18 -12.20
C ALA A 147 -3.11 -17.73 -12.12
N GLY A 148 -4.41 -17.52 -12.30
CA GLY A 148 -5.06 -16.22 -12.17
C GLY A 148 -4.88 -15.62 -10.77
N LYS A 149 -5.08 -16.42 -9.72
CA LYS A 149 -4.81 -16.00 -8.34
C LYS A 149 -3.32 -15.68 -8.11
N ALA A 150 -2.41 -16.56 -8.53
CA ALA A 150 -0.98 -16.35 -8.37
C ALA A 150 -0.48 -15.10 -9.12
N LEU A 151 -1.03 -14.82 -10.32
CA LEU A 151 -0.77 -13.58 -11.05
C LEU A 151 -1.26 -12.35 -10.32
N LYS A 152 -2.48 -12.39 -9.76
CA LYS A 152 -3.05 -11.30 -8.97
C LYS A 152 -2.13 -10.97 -7.80
N ASP A 153 -1.71 -12.00 -7.06
CA ASP A 153 -0.86 -11.87 -5.89
C ASP A 153 0.51 -11.28 -6.29
N ALA A 154 1.17 -11.87 -7.29
CA ALA A 154 2.46 -11.40 -7.80
C ALA A 154 2.43 -9.94 -8.31
N ARG A 155 1.35 -9.55 -9.01
CA ARG A 155 1.16 -8.16 -9.47
C ARG A 155 0.94 -7.21 -8.32
N GLY A 156 0.20 -7.62 -7.28
CA GLY A 156 -0.02 -6.84 -6.07
C GLY A 156 1.29 -6.52 -5.36
N ASP A 157 2.13 -7.53 -5.15
CA ASP A 157 3.45 -7.39 -4.53
C ASP A 157 4.38 -6.52 -5.37
N TYR A 158 4.41 -6.74 -6.69
CA TYR A 158 5.23 -5.93 -7.60
C TYR A 158 4.77 -4.46 -7.61
N ALA A 159 3.46 -4.21 -7.58
CA ALA A 159 2.93 -2.86 -7.53
C ALA A 159 3.32 -2.16 -6.22
N ALA A 160 3.24 -2.85 -5.09
CA ALA A 160 3.70 -2.32 -3.79
C ALA A 160 5.21 -2.03 -3.80
N TYR A 161 6.03 -2.94 -4.33
CA TYR A 161 7.46 -2.72 -4.54
C TYR A 161 7.75 -1.45 -5.35
N LYS A 162 7.06 -1.27 -6.49
CA LYS A 162 7.27 -0.10 -7.34
C LYS A 162 6.90 1.21 -6.65
N ARG A 163 5.77 1.25 -5.95
CA ARG A 163 5.35 2.44 -5.19
C ARG A 163 6.28 2.73 -4.02
N SER A 164 6.75 1.70 -3.32
CA SER A 164 7.76 1.84 -2.26
C SER A 164 9.07 2.42 -2.81
N GLY A 165 9.49 1.97 -4.00
CA GLY A 165 10.62 2.56 -4.73
C GLY A 165 10.42 4.05 -5.07
N ASP A 166 9.21 4.46 -5.43
CA ASP A 166 8.90 5.87 -5.70
C ASP A 166 9.00 6.73 -4.43
N VAL A 167 8.61 6.19 -3.27
CA VAL A 167 8.69 6.88 -1.96
C VAL A 167 10.13 6.91 -1.44
N THR A 168 10.82 5.77 -1.42
CA THR A 168 12.22 5.67 -0.96
C THR A 168 13.19 6.45 -1.85
N GLY A 169 12.94 6.50 -3.17
CA GLY A 169 13.73 7.33 -4.09
C GLY A 169 13.64 8.84 -3.79
N ILE A 170 12.58 9.32 -3.12
CA ILE A 170 12.51 10.71 -2.62
C ILE A 170 13.54 10.92 -1.50
N GLN A 171 13.64 9.97 -0.58
CA GLN A 171 14.59 10.01 0.54
C GLN A 171 16.03 10.00 0.03
N ASP A 172 16.37 9.08 -0.86
CA ASP A 172 17.71 8.95 -1.44
C ASP A 172 18.12 10.23 -2.17
N ALA A 173 17.20 10.79 -2.95
CA ALA A 173 17.46 12.02 -3.70
C ALA A 173 17.54 13.26 -2.80
N ALA A 174 16.90 13.25 -1.63
CA ALA A 174 17.05 14.31 -0.62
C ALA A 174 18.40 14.21 0.10
N ASP A 175 18.83 12.99 0.43
CA ASP A 175 20.09 12.71 1.12
C ASP A 175 21.30 13.04 0.23
N LEU A 176 21.24 12.66 -1.05
CA LEU A 176 22.28 13.01 -2.02
C LEU A 176 22.44 14.54 -2.18
N ARG A 177 21.32 15.29 -2.17
CA ARG A 177 21.36 16.77 -2.22
C ARG A 177 21.94 17.37 -0.95
N ALA A 178 21.58 16.83 0.21
CA ALA A 178 22.10 17.30 1.50
C ALA A 178 23.62 17.06 1.61
N ALA A 179 24.09 15.91 1.13
CA ALA A 179 25.51 15.60 1.03
C ALA A 179 26.23 16.57 0.08
N ALA A 180 25.69 16.81 -1.12
CA ALA A 180 26.28 17.75 -2.09
C ALA A 180 26.35 19.20 -1.56
N ALA A 181 25.42 19.59 -0.69
CA ALA A 181 25.39 20.93 -0.08
C ALA A 181 26.26 21.06 1.19
N ASN A 182 27.01 20.01 1.57
CA ASN A 182 27.74 19.92 2.85
C ASN A 182 26.88 20.31 4.07
N SER A 183 25.57 20.08 3.98
CA SER A 183 24.62 20.58 4.96
C SER A 183 23.43 19.64 5.07
N GLY A 184 23.50 18.75 6.06
CA GLY A 184 22.36 17.93 6.51
C GLY A 184 21.16 18.76 6.99
N GLN A 185 21.33 20.08 7.11
CA GLN A 185 20.34 21.03 7.59
C GLN A 185 19.18 21.23 6.60
N ASN A 186 19.29 20.88 5.32
CA ASN A 186 18.22 21.12 4.33
C ASN A 186 17.44 19.86 3.90
N THR A 187 17.77 18.70 4.46
CA THR A 187 17.21 17.41 4.06
C THR A 187 15.69 17.35 4.20
N GLY A 188 15.13 17.85 5.31
CA GLY A 188 13.68 17.82 5.56
C GLY A 188 12.91 18.69 4.58
N ASN A 189 13.40 19.89 4.25
CA ASN A 189 12.73 20.74 3.26
C ASN A 189 12.83 20.16 1.85
N SER A 190 14.00 19.62 1.47
CA SER A 190 14.15 18.90 0.20
C SER A 190 13.20 17.71 0.09
N THR A 191 12.99 16.99 1.20
CA THR A 191 12.04 15.86 1.24
C THR A 191 10.61 16.36 1.00
N ARG A 192 10.15 17.36 1.78
CA ARG A 192 8.81 17.95 1.63
C ARG A 192 8.54 18.46 0.21
N GLY A 193 9.48 19.21 -0.36
CA GLY A 193 9.33 19.74 -1.72
C GLY A 193 9.22 18.64 -2.79
N ARG A 194 9.96 17.54 -2.64
CA ARG A 194 9.87 16.39 -3.55
C ARG A 194 8.57 15.62 -3.39
N VAL A 195 8.07 15.44 -2.17
CA VAL A 195 6.75 14.84 -1.92
C VAL A 195 5.65 15.72 -2.50
N ALA A 196 5.67 17.04 -2.28
CA ALA A 196 4.73 17.97 -2.89
C ALA A 196 4.76 17.88 -4.43
N SER A 197 5.95 17.82 -5.02
CA SER A 197 6.12 17.64 -6.48
C SER A 197 5.55 16.31 -6.99
N MET A 198 5.60 15.25 -6.18
CA MET A 198 4.97 13.97 -6.50
C MET A 198 3.45 14.07 -6.43
N LEU A 199 2.89 14.66 -5.37
CA LEU A 199 1.45 14.81 -5.15
C LEU A 199 0.77 15.70 -6.21
N LEU A 200 1.48 16.70 -6.73
CA LEU A 200 1.00 17.55 -7.82
C LEU A 200 1.07 16.85 -9.19
N SER A 201 1.85 15.78 -9.33
CA SER A 201 2.00 15.06 -10.59
C SER A 201 0.96 13.94 -10.73
N GLY A 202 0.00 14.09 -11.65
CA GLY A 202 -0.96 13.04 -12.01
C GLY A 202 -0.31 11.69 -12.31
N LYS A 203 0.85 11.73 -13.00
CA LYS A 203 1.64 10.54 -13.32
C LYS A 203 2.26 9.85 -12.11
N LYS A 204 2.85 10.61 -11.17
CA LYS A 204 3.57 10.02 -10.03
C LYS A 204 2.63 9.59 -8.90
N LYS A 205 1.51 10.27 -8.72
CA LYS A 205 0.49 9.89 -7.74
C LYS A 205 -0.40 8.74 -8.22
N ALA A 206 -0.38 8.44 -9.52
CA ALA A 206 -1.17 7.34 -10.09
C ALA A 206 -0.82 6.01 -9.42
N GLY A 207 -1.83 5.31 -8.91
CA GLY A 207 -1.70 4.01 -8.26
C GLY A 207 -1.54 4.07 -6.74
N PHE A 208 -1.38 5.24 -6.12
CA PHE A 208 -1.44 5.37 -4.66
C PHE A 208 -2.89 5.39 -4.15
N SER A 209 -3.13 4.83 -2.97
CA SER A 209 -4.46 4.87 -2.34
C SER A 209 -4.70 6.23 -1.68
N LYS A 210 -5.96 6.51 -1.30
CA LYS A 210 -6.30 7.75 -0.59
C LYS A 210 -5.55 7.86 0.75
N GLU A 211 -5.34 6.75 1.42
CA GLU A 211 -4.65 6.65 2.70
C GLU A 211 -3.14 6.89 2.53
N GLU A 212 -2.52 6.30 1.51
CA GLU A 212 -1.12 6.53 1.17
C GLU A 212 -0.87 7.99 0.76
N LEU A 213 -1.77 8.57 -0.05
CA LEU A 213 -1.70 9.98 -0.45
C LEU A 213 -1.86 10.92 0.75
N ALA A 214 -2.81 10.66 1.65
CA ALA A 214 -2.98 11.44 2.87
C ALA A 214 -1.75 11.37 3.79
N ALA A 215 -1.10 10.21 3.87
CA ALA A 215 0.15 10.07 4.62
C ALA A 215 1.29 10.89 4.00
N LEU A 216 1.41 10.90 2.67
CA LEU A 216 2.37 11.74 1.94
C LEU A 216 2.05 13.24 2.07
N GLU A 217 0.79 13.64 2.06
CA GLU A 217 0.36 15.02 2.33
C GLU A 217 0.80 15.46 3.75
N GLY A 218 0.64 14.58 4.74
CA GLY A 218 1.14 14.82 6.10
C GLY A 218 2.66 15.01 6.19
N VAL A 219 3.45 14.42 5.28
CA VAL A 219 4.90 14.70 5.20
C VAL A 219 5.15 16.15 4.80
N VAL A 220 4.38 16.68 3.83
CA VAL A 220 4.50 18.04 3.31
C VAL A 220 4.07 19.08 4.35
N GLU A 221 2.90 18.88 4.95
CA GLU A 221 2.31 19.82 5.92
C GLU A 221 3.11 19.88 7.24
N GLY A 222 3.80 18.79 7.61
CA GLY A 222 4.43 18.67 8.91
C GLY A 222 3.41 18.43 10.04
N SER A 223 3.88 18.18 11.26
CA SER A 223 3.05 17.75 12.40
C SER A 223 2.13 18.84 12.99
N GLY A 224 1.79 19.90 12.24
CA GLY A 224 1.00 21.04 12.72
C GLY A 224 -0.51 20.91 12.55
N ALA A 225 -1.03 19.93 11.80
CA ALA A 225 -2.46 19.88 11.50
C ALA A 225 -3.21 18.92 12.43
N ALA A 226 -4.09 19.49 13.25
CA ALA A 226 -5.11 18.81 14.06
C ALA A 226 -6.04 17.85 13.27
N ASN A 227 -5.92 17.78 11.94
CA ASN A 227 -6.73 16.95 11.04
C ASN A 227 -6.08 15.62 10.62
N ALA A 228 -4.76 15.46 10.68
CA ALA A 228 -4.08 14.19 10.40
C ALA A 228 -4.47 13.10 11.43
N SER A 229 -4.87 13.53 12.63
CA SER A 229 -5.15 12.68 13.79
C SER A 229 -6.38 11.77 13.63
N ARG A 230 -7.37 12.12 12.79
CA ARG A 230 -8.59 11.31 12.64
C ARG A 230 -8.45 10.15 11.66
N LYS A 231 -7.46 10.15 10.76
CA LYS A 231 -7.25 9.06 9.77
C LYS A 231 -5.93 8.31 9.94
N ILE A 232 -4.89 8.92 10.54
CA ILE A 232 -3.56 8.31 10.70
C ILE A 232 -3.39 7.65 12.08
N GLY A 233 -4.27 7.97 13.05
CA GLY A 233 -4.15 7.55 14.45
C GLY A 233 -4.19 6.05 14.73
N ASN A 234 -4.71 5.24 13.80
CA ASN A 234 -4.84 3.78 13.99
C ASN A 234 -3.87 2.94 13.15
N ILE A 235 -3.14 3.52 12.18
CA ILE A 235 -2.35 2.71 11.24
C ILE A 235 -0.87 2.57 11.64
N LEU A 236 -0.37 3.43 12.53
CA LEU A 236 1.00 3.31 13.06
C LEU A 236 1.12 2.44 14.32
N GLY A 237 0.10 1.62 14.61
CA GLY A 237 0.04 0.79 15.81
C GLY A 237 -0.35 1.60 17.04
N GLY A 238 -1.43 1.18 17.70
CA GLY A 238 -1.83 1.74 18.98
C GLY A 238 -0.67 1.72 19.97
N GLY A 239 -0.17 2.90 20.31
CA GLY A 239 0.91 3.08 21.28
C GLY A 239 2.04 4.03 20.83
N GLY A 240 1.80 5.34 20.84
CA GLY A 240 2.87 6.30 21.21
C GLY A 240 3.79 6.88 20.13
N GLY A 241 3.59 6.66 18.83
CA GLY A 241 4.57 7.09 17.81
C GLY A 241 4.67 8.60 17.52
N LEU A 242 3.57 9.35 17.70
CA LEU A 242 3.47 10.80 17.43
C LEU A 242 3.04 11.61 18.67
N GLY A 243 2.27 11.01 19.58
CA GLY A 243 1.86 11.66 20.84
C GLY A 243 3.02 11.92 21.80
N MET A 244 4.06 11.08 21.79
CA MET A 244 5.25 11.28 22.62
C MET A 244 6.12 12.47 22.20
N LEU A 245 6.04 12.88 20.93
CA LEU A 245 6.79 14.03 20.45
C LEU A 245 6.12 15.34 20.89
N LEU A 246 4.78 15.37 20.88
CA LEU A 246 4.01 16.51 21.36
C LEU A 246 4.08 16.64 22.89
N SER A 247 4.15 15.54 23.64
CA SER A 247 4.34 15.60 25.10
C SER A 247 5.76 15.98 25.52
N GLY A 248 6.76 15.85 24.64
CA GLY A 248 8.13 16.34 24.87
C GLY A 248 8.35 17.82 24.54
N GLY A 249 7.39 18.47 23.87
CA GLY A 249 7.50 19.87 23.42
C GLY A 249 7.10 20.94 24.45
N ALA A 250 6.60 20.54 25.62
CA ALA A 250 6.19 21.47 26.68
C ALA A 250 7.37 22.14 27.42
N GLY A 251 8.62 21.75 27.13
CA GLY A 251 9.81 22.35 27.75
C GLY A 251 10.21 23.73 27.19
N ALA A 252 9.71 24.12 26.01
CA ALA A 252 10.10 25.37 25.35
C ALA A 252 9.31 26.61 25.83
N ALA A 253 8.17 26.42 26.51
CA ALA A 253 7.37 27.54 27.02
C ALA A 253 7.88 28.10 28.37
N ALA A 254 8.90 27.48 28.97
CA ALA A 254 9.45 27.89 30.27
C ALA A 254 10.51 29.02 30.19
N ALA A 255 10.95 29.39 28.99
CA ALA A 255 11.92 30.46 28.80
C ALA A 255 11.18 31.73 28.34
N GLY A 256 10.68 32.52 29.30
CA GLY A 256 9.96 33.78 29.06
C GLY A 256 10.71 34.78 28.17
N PRO A 257 10.26 36.04 28.04
CA PRO A 257 10.73 36.99 27.02
C PRO A 257 12.24 37.30 26.99
N VAL A 258 13.02 36.84 27.97
CA VAL A 258 14.50 36.91 28.02
C VAL A 258 15.19 35.74 27.29
N GLY A 259 14.50 34.64 27.00
CA GLY A 259 15.04 33.45 26.30
C GLY A 259 15.09 33.57 24.77
N ALA A 260 14.66 34.70 24.20
CA ALA A 260 14.65 34.94 22.75
C ALA A 260 16.01 35.36 22.17
N MET A 261 17.00 35.63 23.02
CA MET A 261 18.37 35.92 22.59
C MET A 261 19.32 34.82 23.09
N ALA A 262 20.09 34.25 22.15
CA ALA A 262 21.12 33.24 22.32
C ALA A 262 20.63 31.81 22.57
N LEU A 263 20.68 30.97 21.52
CA LEU A 263 21.81 30.04 21.35
C LEU A 263 21.79 29.50 19.90
N PRO A 264 22.90 29.59 19.14
CA PRO A 264 23.05 28.92 17.83
C PRO A 264 22.75 27.40 17.88
N GLY A 265 22.85 26.78 19.06
CA GLY A 265 22.57 25.36 19.29
C GLY A 265 21.09 24.97 19.31
N VAL A 266 20.18 25.82 19.79
CA VAL A 266 18.74 25.48 19.91
C VAL A 266 18.11 25.34 18.53
N GLY A 267 18.47 26.22 17.59
CA GLY A 267 18.03 26.14 16.19
C GLY A 267 18.53 24.86 15.48
N MET A 268 19.78 24.45 15.71
CA MET A 268 20.33 23.22 15.14
C MET A 268 19.64 21.95 15.68
N VAL A 269 19.34 21.91 16.99
CA VAL A 269 18.63 20.79 17.62
C VAL A 269 17.19 20.69 17.12
N ALA A 270 16.47 21.81 17.07
CA ALA A 270 15.10 21.84 16.55
C ALA A 270 15.02 21.39 15.08
N LYS A 271 16.02 21.79 14.26
CA LYS A 271 16.08 21.41 12.85
C LYS A 271 16.45 19.95 12.64
N SER A 272 17.40 19.42 13.41
CA SER A 272 17.74 17.99 13.42
C SER A 272 16.52 17.13 13.79
N LEU A 273 15.77 17.56 14.82
CA LEU A 273 14.52 16.92 15.20
C LEU A 273 13.48 16.97 14.07
N SER A 274 13.25 18.13 13.46
CA SER A 274 12.34 18.28 12.33
C SER A 274 12.70 17.37 11.16
N ASN A 275 13.98 17.30 10.79
CA ASN A 275 14.46 16.40 9.73
C ASN A 275 14.20 14.92 10.08
N ARG A 276 14.45 14.52 11.33
CA ARG A 276 14.18 13.16 11.81
C ARG A 276 12.69 12.82 11.73
N LEU A 277 11.82 13.78 12.03
CA LEU A 277 10.37 13.62 11.95
C LEU A 277 9.88 13.51 10.51
N THR A 278 10.42 14.32 9.60
CA THR A 278 10.09 14.21 8.17
C THR A 278 10.50 12.84 7.64
N ARG A 279 11.70 12.34 7.96
CA ARG A 279 12.15 10.99 7.58
C ARG A 279 11.24 9.92 8.16
N LYS A 280 10.87 10.03 9.44
CA LYS A 280 9.95 9.07 10.09
C LYS A 280 8.56 9.09 9.47
N ALA A 281 8.02 10.26 9.13
CA ALA A 281 6.73 10.39 8.46
C ALA A 281 6.76 9.78 7.05
N LEU A 282 7.84 10.02 6.29
CA LEU A 282 8.02 9.40 4.97
C LEU A 282 8.16 7.88 5.07
N SER A 283 8.90 7.38 6.05
CA SER A 283 8.99 5.94 6.34
C SER A 283 7.64 5.34 6.72
N GLY A 284 6.81 6.07 7.47
CA GLY A 284 5.44 5.64 7.79
C GLY A 284 4.52 5.59 6.56
N ALA A 285 4.69 6.53 5.61
CA ALA A 285 3.99 6.50 4.34
C ALA A 285 4.46 5.31 3.47
N ASP A 286 5.76 5.01 3.47
CA ASP A 286 6.30 3.81 2.81
C ASP A 286 5.80 2.50 3.46
N ASP A 287 5.69 2.46 4.79
CA ASP A 287 5.09 1.32 5.50
C ASP A 287 3.66 1.06 5.02
N LEU A 288 2.82 2.11 4.92
CA LEU A 288 1.46 1.99 4.37
C LEU A 288 1.43 1.40 2.96
N VAL A 289 2.34 1.87 2.11
CA VAL A 289 2.48 1.39 0.72
C VAL A 289 2.82 -0.09 0.69
N ARG A 290 3.75 -0.54 1.55
CA ARG A 290 4.19 -1.94 1.65
C ARG A 290 3.14 -2.84 2.33
N GLN A 291 2.32 -2.29 3.22
CA GLN A 291 1.17 -3.01 3.80
C GLN A 291 0.10 -3.33 2.75
N ARG A 292 -0.01 -2.53 1.68
CA ARG A 292 -0.94 -2.81 0.57
C ARG A 292 -0.35 -3.82 -0.42
N SER A 293 0.01 -4.99 0.10
CA SER A 293 0.60 -6.11 -0.64
C SER A 293 0.03 -7.47 -0.20
N PRO A 294 -0.21 -8.40 -1.14
CA PRO A 294 -0.58 -9.79 -0.84
C PRO A 294 0.39 -10.50 0.12
N LEU A 295 1.69 -10.23 0.02
CA LEU A 295 2.67 -10.77 0.97
C LEU A 295 2.37 -10.33 2.41
N TYR A 296 2.05 -9.06 2.63
CA TYR A 296 1.70 -8.58 3.97
C TYR A 296 0.40 -9.21 4.49
N GLU A 297 -0.60 -9.41 3.61
CA GLU A 297 -1.84 -10.10 3.99
C GLU A 297 -1.58 -11.55 4.46
N ARG A 298 -0.68 -12.28 3.78
CA ARG A 298 -0.25 -13.62 4.21
C ARG A 298 0.49 -13.58 5.54
N MET A 299 1.43 -12.64 5.71
CA MET A 299 2.12 -12.44 7.00
C MET A 299 1.13 -12.17 8.14
N LEU A 300 0.04 -11.41 7.89
CA LEU A 300 -1.01 -11.15 8.88
C LEU A 300 -1.86 -12.37 9.23
N GLN A 301 -2.01 -13.31 8.30
CA GLN A 301 -2.71 -14.57 8.53
C GLN A 301 -1.84 -15.56 9.33
N GLU A 302 -0.53 -15.53 9.11
CA GLU A 302 0.46 -16.39 9.77
C GLU A 302 0.96 -15.82 11.12
N ALA A 303 0.63 -14.56 11.43
CA ALA A 303 1.09 -13.89 12.63
C ALA A 303 0.63 -14.60 13.93
N PRO A 304 1.53 -14.84 14.90
CA PRO A 304 1.17 -15.48 16.15
C PRO A 304 0.19 -14.62 16.96
N MET A 305 -0.67 -15.30 17.73
CA MET A 305 -1.60 -14.67 18.66
C MET A 305 -0.87 -14.33 19.96
N GLU A 306 -0.92 -13.08 20.41
CA GLU A 306 -0.40 -12.63 21.70
C GLU A 306 -1.57 -12.41 22.67
N ALA A 307 -1.39 -12.68 23.97
CA ALA A 307 -2.36 -12.27 24.98
C ALA A 307 -2.51 -10.74 24.96
N ALA A 308 -3.72 -10.21 24.75
CA ALA A 308 -3.94 -8.78 24.85
C ALA A 308 -3.60 -8.36 26.27
N LYS A 309 -2.58 -7.50 26.39
CA LYS A 309 -2.23 -6.84 27.65
C LYS A 309 -3.48 -6.13 28.16
N ILE A 310 -4.09 -6.70 29.19
CA ILE A 310 -5.20 -6.05 29.90
C ILE A 310 -4.59 -4.79 30.50
N PRO A 311 -5.11 -3.58 30.18
CA PRO A 311 -4.55 -2.35 30.71
C PRO A 311 -4.59 -2.39 32.25
N HIS A 312 -3.46 -2.08 32.89
CA HIS A 312 -3.29 -2.15 34.35
C HIS A 312 -4.32 -1.36 35.16
N SER A 313 -5.05 -0.42 34.53
CA SER A 313 -6.17 0.28 35.14
C SER A 313 -7.35 -0.64 35.48
N ARG A 314 -7.59 -1.69 34.67
CA ARG A 314 -8.61 -2.71 34.97
C ARG A 314 -8.17 -3.62 36.11
N ASP A 315 -6.89 -3.97 36.19
CA ASP A 315 -6.36 -4.75 37.32
C ASP A 315 -6.46 -3.96 38.63
N ALA A 316 -6.20 -2.65 38.60
CA ALA A 316 -6.36 -1.79 39.76
C ALA A 316 -7.84 -1.68 40.19
N LEU A 317 -8.76 -1.56 39.23
CA LEU A 317 -10.21 -1.52 39.50
C LEU A 317 -10.73 -2.85 40.04
N ILE A 318 -10.28 -3.99 39.49
CA ILE A 318 -10.65 -5.33 39.95
C ILE A 318 -10.07 -5.59 41.33
N ARG A 319 -8.82 -5.20 41.60
CA ARG A 319 -8.22 -5.29 42.94
C ARG A 319 -8.94 -4.40 43.95
N ALA A 320 -9.31 -3.17 43.56
CA ALA A 320 -10.08 -2.28 44.42
C ALA A 320 -11.47 -2.85 44.75
N LEU A 321 -12.17 -3.42 43.76
CA LEU A 321 -13.47 -4.07 43.97
C LEU A 321 -13.38 -5.31 44.86
N LEU A 322 -12.33 -6.12 44.69
CA LEU A 322 -12.11 -7.32 45.51
C LEU A 322 -11.76 -6.98 46.95
N LEU A 323 -10.95 -5.93 47.18
CA LEU A 323 -10.65 -5.44 48.52
C LEU A 323 -11.89 -4.83 49.20
N GLN A 324 -12.76 -4.17 48.43
CA GLN A 324 -14.02 -3.62 48.95
C GLN A 324 -15.05 -4.69 49.32
N GLN A 325 -15.02 -5.87 48.68
CA GLN A 325 -15.87 -7.01 49.05
C GLN A 325 -15.37 -7.79 50.27
N GLN A 326 -14.11 -7.62 50.68
CA GLN A 326 -13.53 -8.26 51.87
C GLN A 326 -13.67 -7.39 53.14
N ALA A 327 -14.09 -6.13 52.99
CA ALA A 327 -14.25 -5.16 54.08
C ALA A 327 -15.70 -5.05 54.60
N ASN A 328 -16.62 -5.91 54.13
CA ASN A 328 -17.98 -6.10 54.63
C ASN A 328 -18.16 -7.56 55.06
#